data_AF-A0A9X8BQ82-F1
#
_entry.id   AF-A0A9X8BQ82-F1
#
_cell.length_a   1.000
_cell.length_b   1.000
_cell.length_c   1.000
_cell.angle_alpha   90.00
_cell.angle_beta   90.00
_cell.angle_gamma   90.00
#
_symmetry.space_group_name_H-M   'P 1'
#
loop_
_entity.id
_entity.type
_entity.pdbx_description
1 polymer ?
#
loop_
_entity_poly.entity_id
_entity_poly.type
_entity_poly.pdbx_seq_one_letter_code
_entity_poly.pdbx_strand_id
1 'polypeptide(L)'
;MIRYAKVICPSQRMIASMLWERVILIIKNVGLFFICFVAAFCLSIYGMPLNSLTVGVSDWAYATFRPLISTPYEADADPTSFFAFVIMLCVYASIMFVIVKLILRTKKS
;
A
#
# COMPACT_ATOMS: atom_id res chain seq x y z
N MET A 1 -19.02 41.47 -26.84
CA MET A 1 -18.43 40.48 -25.92
C MET A 1 -18.96 39.10 -26.27
N ILE A 2 -18.17 38.31 -27.00
CA ILE A 2 -18.57 37.00 -27.52
C ILE A 2 -18.40 35.97 -26.41
N ARG A 3 -19.51 35.35 -25.97
CA ARG A 3 -19.48 34.18 -25.08
C ARG A 3 -18.91 33.00 -25.86
N TYR A 4 -17.76 32.47 -25.43
CA TYR A 4 -17.28 31.17 -25.85
C TYR A 4 -18.19 30.08 -25.25
N ALA A 5 -19.33 29.83 -25.90
CA ALA A 5 -20.13 28.64 -25.64
C ALA A 5 -19.32 27.44 -26.13
N LYS A 6 -18.62 26.78 -25.20
CA LYS A 6 -17.91 25.53 -25.47
C LYS A 6 -18.95 24.48 -25.88
N VAL A 7 -19.13 24.30 -27.19
CA VAL A 7 -19.95 23.22 -27.76
C VAL A 7 -19.23 21.90 -27.46
N ILE A 8 -19.47 21.37 -26.28
CA ILE A 8 -18.94 20.07 -25.86
C ILE A 8 -19.80 19.01 -26.57
N CYS A 9 -19.23 18.30 -27.55
CA CYS A 9 -19.89 17.17 -28.20
C CYS A 9 -20.43 16.17 -27.15
N PRO A 10 -21.62 15.57 -27.37
CA PRO A 10 -22.22 14.63 -26.42
C PRO A 10 -21.31 13.43 -26.09
N SER A 11 -20.46 13.02 -27.05
CA SER A 11 -19.41 12.01 -26.85
C SER A 11 -18.38 12.40 -25.77
N GLN A 12 -17.91 13.65 -25.75
CA GLN A 12 -16.94 14.13 -24.74
C GLN A 12 -17.54 14.21 -23.33
N ARG A 13 -18.84 14.54 -23.22
CA ARG A 13 -19.54 14.56 -21.93
C ARG A 13 -19.70 13.15 -21.35
N MET A 14 -19.97 12.16 -22.19
CA MET A 14 -20.09 10.76 -21.79
C MET A 14 -18.75 10.12 -21.40
N ILE A 15 -17.66 10.49 -22.08
CA ILE A 15 -16.31 10.07 -21.70
C ILE A 15 -15.92 10.68 -20.35
N ALA A 16 -16.20 11.96 -20.13
CA ALA A 16 -15.90 12.63 -18.88
C ALA A 16 -16.65 12.01 -17.67
N SER A 17 -17.93 11.63 -17.83
CA SER A 17 -18.68 10.96 -16.77
C SER A 17 -18.16 9.55 -16.49
N MET A 18 -17.81 8.78 -17.51
CA MET A 18 -17.18 7.46 -17.34
C MET A 18 -15.81 7.58 -16.65
N LEU A 19 -15.01 8.59 -17.00
CA LEU A 19 -13.71 8.84 -16.36
C LEU A 19 -13.90 9.17 -14.88
N TRP A 20 -14.89 10.00 -14.54
CA TRP A 20 -15.17 10.43 -13.17
C TRP A 20 -15.55 9.26 -12.27
N GLU A 21 -16.40 8.34 -12.75
CA GLU A 21 -16.75 7.11 -12.01
C GLU A 21 -15.53 6.22 -11.76
N ARG A 22 -14.65 6.08 -12.76
CA ARG A 22 -13.40 5.31 -12.58
C ARG A 22 -12.46 5.96 -11.59
N VAL A 23 -12.36 7.29 -11.58
CA VAL A 23 -11.56 8.03 -10.59
C VAL A 23 -12.08 7.79 -9.18
N ILE A 24 -13.40 7.85 -8.96
CA ILE A 24 -14.00 7.58 -7.64
C ILE A 24 -13.68 6.15 -7.16
N LEU A 25 -13.76 5.16 -8.05
CA LEU A 25 -13.39 3.77 -7.72
C LEU A 25 -11.92 3.62 -7.36
N ILE A 26 -11.03 4.33 -8.06
CA ILE A 26 -9.60 4.34 -7.74
C ILE A 26 -9.36 4.97 -6.37
N ILE A 27 -9.95 6.14 -6.10
CA ILE A 27 -9.82 6.83 -4.80
C ILE A 27 -10.29 5.94 -3.65
N LYS A 28 -11.42 5.25 -3.81
CA LYS A 28 -11.92 4.30 -2.80
C LYS A 28 -10.95 3.13 -2.57
N ASN A 29 -10.36 2.58 -3.64
CA ASN A 29 -9.38 1.50 -3.53
C ASN A 29 -8.09 1.98 -2.85
N VAL A 30 -7.60 3.18 -3.19
CA VAL A 30 -6.40 3.78 -2.58
C VAL A 30 -6.64 4.08 -1.10
N GLY A 31 -7.79 4.66 -0.76
CA GLY A 31 -8.17 4.92 0.63
C GLY A 31 -8.27 3.62 1.45
N LEU A 32 -8.87 2.57 0.88
CA LEU A 32 -8.94 1.26 1.54
C LEU A 32 -7.54 0.65 1.74
N PHE A 33 -6.66 0.75 0.74
CA PHE A 33 -5.29 0.29 0.86
C PHE A 33 -4.53 1.05 1.96
N PHE A 34 -4.73 2.37 2.07
CA PHE A 34 -4.12 3.19 3.11
C PHE A 34 -4.58 2.78 4.51
N ILE A 35 -5.87 2.48 4.69
CA ILE A 35 -6.40 1.95 5.96
C ILE A 35 -5.78 0.59 6.28
N CYS A 36 -5.67 -0.31 5.30
CA CYS A 36 -4.98 -1.60 5.46
C CYS A 36 -3.50 -1.43 5.82
N PHE A 37 -2.83 -0.42 5.25
CA PHE A 37 -1.43 -0.11 5.54
C PHE A 37 -1.26 0.38 6.98
N VAL A 38 -2.11 1.30 7.45
CA VAL A 38 -2.09 1.76 8.85
C VAL A 38 -2.43 0.62 9.82
N ALA A 39 -3.40 -0.23 9.48
CA ALA A 39 -3.73 -1.40 10.29
C ALA A 39 -2.55 -2.38 10.37
N ALA A 40 -1.90 -2.68 9.24
CA ALA A 40 -0.70 -3.51 9.19
C ALA A 40 0.46 -2.89 10.00
N PHE A 41 0.60 -1.57 9.96
CA PHE A 41 1.55 -0.84 10.80
C PHE A 41 1.27 -1.06 12.28
N CYS A 42 0.02 -0.84 12.72
CA CYS A 42 -0.37 -1.07 14.11
C CYS A 42 -0.12 -2.53 14.53
N LEU A 43 -0.43 -3.50 13.67
CA LEU A 43 -0.18 -4.93 13.91
C LEU A 43 1.31 -5.29 13.96
N SER A 44 2.19 -4.46 13.41
CA SER A 44 3.64 -4.65 13.48
C SER A 44 4.30 -3.94 14.68
N ILE A 45 3.52 -3.27 15.54
CA ILE A 45 4.04 -2.63 16.76
C ILE A 45 4.49 -3.68 17.78
N TYR A 46 5.47 -3.31 18.61
CA TYR A 46 6.02 -4.14 19.66
C TYR A 46 4.93 -4.77 20.55
N GLY A 47 4.95 -6.09 20.68
CA GLY A 47 3.96 -6.87 21.45
C GLY A 47 2.78 -7.42 20.66
N MET A 48 2.66 -7.12 19.36
CA MET A 48 1.66 -7.71 18.46
C MET A 48 2.18 -8.95 17.72
N PRO A 49 1.30 -9.87 17.27
CA PRO A 49 1.72 -11.16 16.72
C PRO A 49 2.52 -11.07 15.41
N LEU A 50 2.39 -9.97 14.67
CA LEU A 50 3.16 -9.76 13.44
C LEU A 50 4.60 -9.29 13.73
N ASN A 51 4.87 -8.72 14.91
CA ASN A 51 6.20 -8.18 15.24
C ASN A 51 7.29 -9.26 15.22
N SER A 52 7.01 -10.46 15.74
CA SER A 52 7.99 -11.56 15.75
C SER A 52 8.38 -12.00 14.33
N LEU A 53 7.42 -12.02 13.41
CA LEU A 53 7.66 -12.27 11.99
C LEU A 53 8.46 -11.14 11.35
N THR A 54 8.11 -9.89 11.64
CA THR A 54 8.82 -8.74 11.08
C THR A 54 10.28 -8.69 11.55
N VAL A 55 10.53 -8.99 12.83
CA VAL A 55 11.89 -9.11 13.40
C VAL A 55 12.66 -10.27 12.76
N GLY A 56 12.04 -11.45 12.60
CA GLY A 56 12.69 -12.59 11.97
C GLY A 56 13.10 -12.32 10.52
N VAL A 57 12.27 -11.58 9.77
CA VAL A 57 12.60 -11.18 8.39
C VAL A 57 13.66 -10.09 8.36
N SER A 58 13.64 -9.12 9.27
CA SER A 58 14.70 -8.11 9.34
C SER A 58 16.04 -8.74 9.69
N ASP A 59 16.08 -9.72 10.60
CA ASP A 59 17.29 -10.45 10.96
C ASP A 59 17.83 -11.28 9.80
N TRP A 60 16.94 -11.95 9.05
CA TRP A 60 17.32 -12.69 7.85
C TRP A 60 17.87 -11.77 6.75
N ALA A 61 17.22 -10.63 6.52
CA ALA A 61 17.68 -9.64 5.55
C ALA A 61 19.05 -9.08 5.99
N TYR A 62 19.20 -8.73 7.26
CA TYR A 62 20.46 -8.27 7.80
C TYR A 62 21.57 -9.31 7.61
N ALA A 63 21.35 -10.57 7.99
CA ALA A 63 22.33 -11.65 7.82
C ALA A 63 22.71 -11.89 6.34
N THR A 64 21.75 -11.75 5.42
CA THR A 64 21.95 -11.97 3.98
C THR A 64 22.74 -10.84 3.32
N PHE A 65 22.44 -9.59 3.69
CA PHE A 65 23.07 -8.43 3.08
C PHE A 65 24.33 -7.96 3.81
N ARG A 66 24.54 -8.33 5.08
CA ARG A 66 25.75 -8.03 5.87
C ARG A 66 27.07 -8.33 5.14
N PRO A 67 27.23 -9.41 4.37
CA PRO A 67 28.46 -9.67 3.62
C PRO A 67 28.68 -8.71 2.44
N LEU A 68 27.63 -8.05 1.94
CA LEU A 68 27.71 -7.10 0.82
C LEU A 68 28.03 -5.67 1.28
N ILE A 69 27.92 -5.37 2.59
CA ILE A 69 28.14 -4.04 3.15
C ILE A 69 29.53 -3.97 3.76
N SER A 70 30.38 -3.08 3.23
CA SER A 70 31.80 -2.96 3.61
C SER A 70 32.03 -2.32 4.98
N THR A 71 31.02 -1.65 5.54
CA THR A 71 31.09 -0.97 6.83
C THR A 71 29.89 -1.38 7.69
N PRO A 72 30.10 -1.88 8.91
CA PRO A 72 28.99 -2.11 9.83
C PRO A 72 28.37 -0.76 10.19
N TYR A 73 27.05 -0.65 10.07
CA TYR A 73 26.30 0.46 10.64
C TYR A 73 26.16 0.23 12.16
N GLU A 74 25.92 1.31 12.91
CA GLU A 74 25.56 1.24 14.34
C GLU A 74 24.40 0.25 14.49
N ALA A 75 24.45 -0.59 15.54
CA ALA A 75 23.32 -1.42 15.90
C ALA A 75 22.11 -0.50 16.05
N ASP A 76 21.02 -0.81 15.34
CA ASP A 76 19.76 -0.04 15.27
C ASP A 76 19.66 1.00 14.14
N ALA A 77 20.73 1.27 13.38
CA ALA A 77 20.74 2.21 12.24
C ALA A 77 20.92 1.53 10.88
N ASP A 78 20.58 0.24 10.78
CA ASP A 78 20.78 -0.54 9.56
C ASP A 78 19.73 -0.19 8.49
N PRO A 79 20.13 0.39 7.33
CA PRO A 79 19.17 0.73 6.28
C PRO A 79 18.49 -0.53 5.72
N THR A 80 19.19 -1.66 5.71
CA THR A 80 18.68 -2.95 5.20
C THR A 80 17.49 -3.46 6.00
N SER A 81 17.55 -3.41 7.34
CA SER A 81 16.46 -3.89 8.20
C SER A 81 15.25 -2.96 8.10
N PHE A 82 15.47 -1.65 7.95
CA PHE A 82 14.40 -0.68 7.69
C PHE A 82 13.69 -0.94 6.36
N PHE A 83 14.44 -1.17 5.27
CA PHE A 83 13.84 -1.53 3.98
C PHE A 83 13.08 -2.85 4.05
N ALA A 84 13.63 -3.86 4.74
CA ALA A 84 12.94 -5.12 4.98
C ALA A 84 11.61 -4.93 5.74
N PHE A 85 11.61 -4.08 6.77
CA PHE A 85 10.41 -3.72 7.53
C PHE A 85 9.34 -3.06 6.65
N VAL A 86 9.72 -2.07 5.84
CA VAL A 86 8.81 -1.37 4.91
C VAL A 86 8.24 -2.34 3.87
N ILE A 87 9.07 -3.21 3.30
CA ILE A 87 8.64 -4.23 2.33
C ILE A 87 7.64 -5.18 2.98
N MET A 88 7.93 -5.67 4.19
CA MET A 88 7.02 -6.54 4.93
C MET A 88 5.68 -5.87 5.23
N LEU A 89 5.70 -4.58 5.58
CA LEU A 89 4.48 -3.80 5.79
C LEU A 89 3.62 -3.72 4.51
N CYS A 90 4.26 -3.50 3.36
CA CYS A 90 3.61 -3.50 2.06
C CYS A 90 3.01 -4.88 1.72
N VAL A 91 3.72 -5.96 2.04
CA VAL A 91 3.22 -7.33 1.86
C VAL A 91 1.98 -7.55 2.73
N TYR A 92 2.03 -7.22 4.02
CA TYR A 92 0.89 -7.35 4.94
C TYR A 92 -0.31 -6.50 4.49
N ALA A 93 -0.08 -5.26 4.08
CA ALA A 93 -1.11 -4.37 3.56
C ALA A 93 -1.76 -4.95 2.29
N SER A 94 -0.95 -5.54 1.40
CA SER A 94 -1.46 -6.17 0.17
C SER A 94 -2.33 -7.41 0.45
N ILE A 95 -1.91 -8.27 1.39
CA ILE A 95 -2.67 -9.45 1.80
C ILE A 95 -4.01 -9.02 2.41
N MET A 96 -3.98 -8.07 3.35
CA MET A 96 -5.20 -7.53 3.97
C MET A 96 -6.12 -6.90 2.92
N PHE A 97 -5.58 -6.13 1.98
CA PHE A 97 -6.38 -5.53 0.92
C PHE A 97 -7.05 -6.59 0.02
N VAL A 98 -6.33 -7.65 -0.34
CA VAL A 98 -6.90 -8.77 -1.11
C VAL A 98 -8.00 -9.48 -0.33
N ILE A 99 -7.77 -9.79 0.96
CA ILE A 99 -8.77 -10.42 1.83
C ILE A 99 -10.04 -9.57 1.91
N VAL A 100 -9.90 -8.25 2.16
CA VAL A 100 -11.05 -7.35 2.22
C VAL A 100 -11.77 -7.30 0.87
N LYS A 101 -11.05 -7.25 -0.25
CA LYS A 101 -11.67 -7.31 -1.58
C LYS A 101 -12.43 -8.61 -1.82
N LEU A 102 -11.90 -9.76 -1.38
CA LEU A 102 -12.57 -11.04 -1.49
C LEU A 102 -13.85 -11.05 -0.66
N ILE A 103 -13.81 -10.59 0.60
CA ILE A 103 -14.99 -10.48 1.47
C ILE A 103 -16.07 -9.59 0.84
N LEU A 104 -15.68 -8.43 0.30
CA LEU A 104 -16.60 -7.51 -0.37
C LEU A 104 -17.20 -8.11 -1.65
N ARG A 105 -16.46 -8.97 -2.36
CA ARG A 105 -17.00 -9.72 -3.52
C ARG A 105 -17.98 -10.80 -3.08
N THR A 106 -17.65 -11.55 -2.02
CA THR A 106 -18.52 -12.61 -1.48
C THR A 106 -19.84 -12.05 -0.99
N LYS A 107 -19.86 -10.88 -0.32
CA LYS A 107 -21.12 -10.25 0.13
C LYS A 107 -22.00 -9.72 -1.00
N LYS A 108 -21.49 -9.65 -2.23
CA LYS A 108 -22.22 -9.15 -3.39
C LYS A 108 -22.73 -10.28 -4.31
N SER A 109 -22.35 -11.53 -4.01
CA SER A 109 -22.85 -12.74 -4.65
C SER A 109 -24.00 -13.33 -3.84
#